data_AF-A0A7C4QLH7-F1
#
_entry.id   AF-A0A7C4QLH7-F1
#
_cell.length_a   1.000
_cell.length_b   1.000
_cell.length_c   1.000
_cell.angle_alpha   90.00
_cell.angle_beta   90.00
_cell.angle_gamma   90.00
#
_symmetry.space_group_name_H-M   'P 1'
#
loop_
_entity.id
_entity.type
_entity.pdbx_description
1 polymer ?
#
loop_
_entity_poly.entity_id
_entity_poly.type
_entity_poly.pdbx_seq_one_letter_code
_entity_poly.pdbx_strand_id
1 'polypeptide(L)'
;MVNPFAEVNWRPGLAERKKFALSLVIGFPCLALAMLLAGRIFKGQWDANLALSAWLAAAGLAAGGLFYFLPQIARPFYVLWYFLACCLGVVAGNFLLAGFFYLVVTPFGLAKRALGKRAFDKGFNRQAATYWREARSDRDPASYFKQF
;
A
#
# COMPACT_ATOMS: atom_id res chain seq x y z
N MET A 1 -14.79 -0.12 -0.08
CA MET A 1 -13.50 -0.82 0.03
C MET A 1 -13.16 -1.33 -1.35
N VAL A 2 -12.06 -0.87 -1.96
CA VAL A 2 -11.58 -1.46 -3.21
C VAL A 2 -11.27 -2.92 -2.92
N ASN A 3 -11.82 -3.86 -3.70
CA ASN A 3 -11.58 -5.28 -3.50
C ASN A 3 -10.34 -5.69 -4.32
N PRO A 4 -9.15 -5.82 -3.71
CA PRO A 4 -7.94 -6.13 -4.45
C PRO A 4 -7.99 -7.53 -5.08
N PHE A 5 -8.88 -8.42 -4.60
CA PHE A 5 -9.05 -9.75 -5.16
C PHE A 5 -9.82 -9.75 -6.50
N ALA A 6 -10.57 -8.68 -6.80
CA ALA A 6 -11.32 -8.59 -8.05
C ALA A 6 -10.43 -8.25 -9.26
N GLU A 7 -9.29 -7.58 -9.01
CA GLU A 7 -8.33 -7.19 -10.05
C GLU A 7 -7.34 -8.31 -10.40
N VAL A 8 -7.23 -9.34 -9.56
CA VAL A 8 -6.30 -10.46 -9.77
C VAL A 8 -6.88 -11.46 -10.75
N ASN A 9 -6.10 -11.79 -11.79
CA ASN A 9 -6.45 -12.85 -12.72
C ASN A 9 -6.18 -14.25 -12.12
N TRP A 10 -7.22 -14.85 -11.53
CA TRP A 10 -7.16 -16.18 -10.91
C TRP A 10 -7.00 -17.35 -11.91
N ARG A 11 -7.16 -17.10 -13.22
CA ARG A 11 -7.00 -18.09 -14.28
C ARG A 11 -5.97 -17.60 -15.30
N PRO A 12 -4.69 -17.52 -14.92
CA PRO A 12 -3.69 -16.90 -15.77
C PRO A 12 -3.48 -17.70 -17.06
N GLY A 13 -3.49 -16.98 -18.18
CA GLY A 13 -3.16 -17.52 -19.50
C GLY A 13 -1.67 -17.86 -19.63
N LEU A 14 -1.27 -18.57 -20.70
CA LEU A 14 0.14 -18.95 -20.91
C LEU A 14 1.09 -17.75 -20.96
N ALA A 15 0.65 -16.63 -21.55
CA ALA A 15 1.44 -15.40 -21.63
C ALA A 15 1.68 -14.75 -20.26
N GLU A 16 0.67 -14.74 -19.38
CA GLU A 16 0.79 -14.14 -18.03
C GLU A 16 1.69 -14.97 -17.13
N ARG A 17 1.64 -16.31 -17.24
CA ARG A 17 2.57 -17.19 -16.52
C ARG A 17 4.01 -16.96 -16.93
N LYS A 18 4.26 -16.72 -18.23
CA LYS A 18 5.60 -16.36 -18.73
C LYS A 18 6.05 -14.98 -18.23
N LYS A 19 5.15 -13.99 -18.16
CA LYS A 19 5.46 -12.68 -17.57
C LYS A 19 5.82 -12.77 -16.09
N PHE A 20 5.15 -13.64 -15.33
CA PHE A 20 5.50 -13.91 -13.93
C PHE A 20 6.86 -14.63 -13.80
N ALA A 21 7.12 -15.63 -14.63
CA ALA A 21 8.44 -16.28 -14.66
C ALA A 21 9.54 -15.26 -15.01
N LEU A 22 9.28 -14.37 -15.97
CA LEU A 22 10.19 -13.29 -16.34
C LEU A 22 10.43 -12.32 -15.18
N SER A 23 9.39 -11.96 -14.41
CA SER A 23 9.57 -11.09 -13.25
C SER A 23 10.41 -11.75 -12.15
N LEU A 24 10.36 -13.08 -11.98
CA LEU A 24 11.29 -13.80 -11.10
C LEU A 24 12.73 -13.76 -11.63
N VAL A 25 12.92 -14.05 -12.93
CA VAL A 25 14.24 -14.04 -13.57
C VAL A 25 14.92 -12.68 -13.48
N ILE A 26 14.17 -11.59 -13.49
CA ILE A 26 14.71 -10.23 -13.33
C ILE A 26 14.81 -9.85 -11.84
N GLY A 27 13.79 -10.16 -11.05
CA GLY A 27 13.68 -9.75 -9.66
C GLY A 27 14.77 -10.33 -8.76
N PHE A 28 15.06 -11.64 -8.88
CA PHE A 28 16.06 -12.29 -8.02
C PHE A 28 17.50 -11.80 -8.26
N PRO A 29 17.98 -11.63 -9.50
CA PRO A 29 19.28 -11.01 -9.76
C PRO A 29 19.36 -9.55 -9.32
N CYS A 30 18.31 -8.76 -9.52
CA CYS A 30 18.27 -7.39 -9.01
C CYS A 30 18.35 -7.35 -7.47
N LEU A 31 17.64 -8.25 -6.79
CA LEU A 31 17.69 -8.38 -5.34
C LEU A 31 19.07 -8.83 -4.85
N ALA A 32 19.69 -9.80 -5.53
CA ALA A 32 21.04 -10.26 -5.22
C ALA A 32 22.07 -9.13 -5.41
N LEU A 33 21.94 -8.33 -6.48
CA LEU A 33 22.78 -7.16 -6.72
C LEU A 33 22.57 -6.08 -5.65
N ALA A 34 21.32 -5.80 -5.27
CA ALA A 34 21.01 -4.85 -4.21
C ALA A 34 21.58 -5.29 -2.85
N MET A 35 21.52 -6.58 -2.53
CA MET A 35 22.16 -7.13 -1.32
C MET A 35 23.69 -6.99 -1.36
N LEU A 36 24.31 -7.20 -2.51
CA LEU A 36 25.76 -6.99 -2.68
C LEU A 36 26.15 -5.52 -2.52
N LEU A 37 25.39 -4.60 -3.11
CA LEU A 37 25.62 -3.16 -2.99
C LEU A 37 25.36 -2.67 -1.56
N ALA A 38 24.33 -3.16 -0.89
CA ALA A 38 24.06 -2.87 0.51
C ALA A 38 25.19 -3.42 1.41
N GLY A 39 25.63 -4.66 1.19
CA GLY A 39 26.78 -5.24 1.90
C GLY A 39 28.05 -4.41 1.73
N ARG A 40 28.27 -3.88 0.52
CA ARG A 40 29.38 -2.97 0.22
C ARG A 40 29.29 -1.64 0.99
N ILE A 41 28.11 -1.01 1.02
CA ILE A 41 27.90 0.30 1.66
C ILE A 41 27.97 0.19 3.18
N PHE A 42 27.39 -0.85 3.77
CA PHE A 42 27.28 -0.99 5.23
C PHE A 42 28.50 -1.63 5.89
N LYS A 43 29.23 -2.53 5.21
CA LYS A 43 30.36 -3.26 5.80
C LYS A 43 31.71 -2.99 5.15
N GLY A 44 31.77 -2.27 4.03
CA GLY A 44 33.03 -1.88 3.37
C GLY A 44 33.89 -3.05 2.84
N GLN A 45 33.40 -4.29 2.96
CA GLN A 45 34.08 -5.51 2.55
C GLN A 45 33.30 -6.14 1.38
N TRP A 46 34.02 -6.58 0.34
CA TRP A 46 33.47 -7.39 -0.75
C TRP A 46 33.12 -8.83 -0.33
N ASP A 47 33.36 -9.15 0.95
CA ASP A 47 33.16 -10.46 1.55
C ASP A 47 31.78 -10.64 2.18
N ALA A 48 30.83 -9.74 1.94
CA ALA A 48 29.45 -9.92 2.37
C ALA A 48 28.78 -11.06 1.57
N ASN A 49 29.20 -12.28 1.89
CA ASN A 49 28.72 -13.57 1.38
C ASN A 49 28.44 -13.58 -0.13
N LEU A 50 29.48 -13.29 -0.94
CA LEU A 50 29.41 -13.41 -2.40
C LEU A 50 28.83 -14.76 -2.83
N ALA A 51 29.18 -15.83 -2.09
CA ALA A 51 28.63 -17.17 -2.24
C ALA A 51 27.12 -17.23 -2.01
N LEU A 52 26.58 -16.58 -0.96
CA LEU A 52 25.14 -16.54 -0.68
C LEU A 52 24.39 -15.74 -1.76
N SER A 53 24.92 -14.59 -2.19
CA SER A 53 24.31 -13.79 -3.26
C SER A 53 24.37 -14.51 -4.62
N ALA A 54 25.47 -15.21 -4.91
CA ALA A 54 25.60 -16.00 -6.13
C ALA A 54 24.67 -17.22 -6.10
N TRP A 55 24.53 -17.88 -4.95
CA TRP A 55 23.55 -18.96 -4.76
C TRP A 55 22.11 -18.46 -4.90
N LEU A 56 21.78 -17.29 -4.37
CA LEU A 56 20.45 -16.68 -4.55
C LEU A 56 20.18 -16.31 -6.02
N ALA A 57 21.18 -15.76 -6.72
CA ALA A 57 21.08 -15.47 -8.14
C ALA A 57 20.93 -16.75 -8.99
N ALA A 58 21.73 -17.78 -8.71
CA ALA A 58 21.68 -19.07 -9.39
C ALA A 58 20.37 -19.82 -9.10
N ALA A 59 19.90 -19.82 -7.85
CA ALA A 59 18.62 -20.40 -7.47
C ALA A 59 17.45 -19.66 -8.12
N GLY A 60 17.51 -18.32 -8.21
CA GLY A 60 16.52 -17.51 -8.91
C GLY A 60 16.49 -17.77 -10.41
N LEU A 61 17.65 -17.92 -11.05
CA LEU A 61 17.77 -18.28 -12.46
C LEU A 61 17.27 -19.70 -12.74
N ALA A 62 17.63 -20.67 -11.90
CA ALA A 62 17.20 -22.06 -12.02
C ALA A 62 15.69 -22.20 -11.80
N ALA A 63 15.14 -21.56 -10.76
CA ALA A 63 13.70 -21.55 -10.49
C ALA A 63 12.92 -20.81 -11.58
N GLY A 64 13.42 -19.66 -12.04
CA GLY A 64 12.82 -18.89 -13.13
C GLY A 64 12.82 -19.66 -14.46
N GLY A 65 13.92 -20.33 -14.78
CA GLY A 65 14.01 -21.24 -15.93
C GLY A 65 13.04 -22.42 -15.81
N LEU A 66 12.98 -23.07 -14.64
CA LEU A 66 12.07 -24.17 -14.37
C LEU A 66 10.61 -23.76 -14.54
N PHE A 67 10.22 -22.59 -14.04
CA PHE A 67 8.86 -22.05 -14.19
C PHE A 67 8.55 -21.61 -15.63
N TYR A 68 9.57 -21.23 -16.41
CA TYR A 68 9.41 -20.92 -17.83
C TYR A 68 9.14 -22.17 -18.66
N PHE A 69 9.83 -23.28 -18.38
CA PHE A 69 9.66 -24.55 -19.09
C PHE A 69 8.46 -25.37 -18.59
N LEU A 70 8.10 -25.28 -17.30
CA LEU A 70 6.94 -25.96 -16.71
C LEU A 70 5.88 -24.93 -16.21
N PRO A 71 5.11 -24.31 -17.11
CA PRO A 71 4.07 -23.33 -16.77
C PRO A 71 2.87 -23.94 -16.04
N GLN A 72 2.81 -25.26 -15.90
CA GLN A 72 1.75 -25.95 -15.16
C GLN A 72 1.94 -25.83 -13.64
N ILE A 73 3.18 -25.85 -13.15
CA ILE A 73 3.54 -25.67 -11.73
C ILE A 73 3.56 -24.18 -11.35
N ALA A 74 3.84 -23.30 -12.30
CA ALA A 74 3.80 -21.85 -12.08
C ALA A 74 2.40 -21.32 -11.72
N ARG A 75 1.33 -22.04 -12.09
CA ARG A 75 -0.05 -21.60 -11.87
C ARG A 75 -0.45 -21.52 -10.39
N PRO A 76 -0.34 -22.57 -9.56
CA PRO A 76 -0.68 -22.48 -8.14
C PRO A 76 0.21 -21.48 -7.40
N PHE A 77 1.48 -21.37 -7.78
CA PHE A 77 2.41 -20.42 -7.15
C PHE A 77 2.03 -18.97 -7.47
N TYR A 78 1.66 -18.67 -8.72
CA TYR A 78 1.13 -17.36 -9.11
C TYR A 78 -0.09 -16.98 -8.26
N VAL A 79 -1.08 -17.88 -8.18
CA VAL A 79 -2.32 -17.63 -7.42
C VAL A 79 -2.01 -17.38 -5.94
N LEU A 80 -1.15 -18.21 -5.33
CA LEU A 80 -0.78 -18.05 -3.92
C LEU A 80 -0.02 -16.74 -3.68
N TRP A 81 0.90 -16.38 -4.57
CA TRP A 81 1.69 -15.16 -4.46
C TRP A 81 0.82 -13.91 -4.53
N TYR A 82 -0.09 -13.85 -5.50
CA TYR A 82 -1.02 -12.73 -5.64
C TYR A 82 -2.04 -12.68 -4.50
N PHE A 83 -2.49 -13.82 -3.99
CA PHE A 83 -3.35 -13.86 -2.80
C PHE A 83 -2.65 -13.22 -1.59
N LEU A 84 -1.39 -13.59 -1.33
CA LEU A 84 -0.60 -12.98 -0.25
C LEU A 84 -0.39 -11.48 -0.48
N ALA A 85 -0.10 -11.06 -1.71
CA ALA A 85 0.03 -9.65 -2.07
C ALA A 85 -1.26 -8.86 -1.80
N CYS A 86 -2.43 -9.43 -2.12
CA CYS A 86 -3.72 -8.81 -1.82
C CYS A 86 -3.94 -8.69 -0.30
N CYS A 87 -3.70 -9.75 0.47
CA CYS A 87 -3.81 -9.72 1.93
C CYS A 87 -2.91 -8.62 2.52
N LEU A 88 -1.65 -8.56 2.07
CA LEU A 88 -0.70 -7.55 2.49
C LEU A 88 -1.17 -6.14 2.09
N GLY A 89 -1.73 -5.97 0.89
CA GLY A 89 -2.28 -4.70 0.42
C GLY A 89 -3.43 -4.20 1.29
N VAL A 90 -4.34 -5.08 1.71
CA VAL A 90 -5.43 -4.73 2.65
C VAL A 90 -4.84 -4.28 3.98
N VAL A 91 -3.91 -5.05 4.55
CA VAL A 91 -3.29 -4.71 5.84
C VAL A 91 -2.54 -3.39 5.74
N ALA A 92 -1.67 -3.23 4.74
CA ALA A 92 -0.89 -2.03 4.51
C ALA A 92 -1.76 -0.80 4.28
N GLY A 93 -2.84 -0.91 3.50
CA GLY A 93 -3.79 0.19 3.28
C GLY A 93 -4.48 0.64 4.58
N ASN A 94 -4.91 -0.31 5.40
CA ASN A 94 -5.50 -0.01 6.70
C ASN A 94 -4.47 0.60 7.67
N PHE A 95 -3.25 0.05 7.71
CA PHE A 95 -2.16 0.58 8.52
C PHE A 95 -1.77 2.00 8.12
N LEU A 96 -1.68 2.28 6.82
CA LEU A 96 -1.35 3.60 6.32
C LEU A 96 -2.46 4.61 6.65
N LEU A 97 -3.72 4.21 6.48
CA LEU A 97 -4.86 5.05 6.83
C LEU A 97 -4.94 5.32 8.33
N ALA A 98 -4.75 4.28 9.15
CA ALA A 98 -4.68 4.42 10.60
C ALA A 98 -3.51 5.31 11.02
N GLY A 99 -2.31 5.08 10.48
CA GLY A 99 -1.13 5.89 10.71
C GLY A 99 -1.38 7.35 10.35
N PHE A 100 -1.93 7.64 9.18
CA PHE A 100 -2.29 9.00 8.77
C PHE A 100 -3.31 9.64 9.74
N PHE A 101 -4.34 8.91 10.14
CA PHE A 101 -5.34 9.42 11.07
C PHE A 101 -4.75 9.74 12.44
N TYR A 102 -3.93 8.86 13.00
CA TYR A 102 -3.39 9.04 14.35
C TYR A 102 -2.15 9.95 14.40
N LEU A 103 -1.35 10.02 13.34
CA LEU A 103 -0.13 10.84 13.28
C LEU A 103 -0.35 12.22 12.67
N VAL A 104 -1.39 12.41 11.85
CA VAL A 104 -1.66 13.70 11.19
C VAL A 104 -2.97 14.29 11.68
N VAL A 105 -4.08 13.58 11.49
CA VAL A 105 -5.42 14.14 11.77
C VAL A 105 -5.64 14.37 13.25
N THR A 106 -5.29 13.39 14.08
CA THR A 106 -5.46 13.43 15.54
C THR A 106 -4.64 14.56 16.19
N PRO A 107 -3.31 14.68 15.98
CA PRO A 107 -2.54 15.77 16.58
C PRO A 107 -2.95 17.12 16.03
N PHE A 108 -3.36 17.23 14.77
CA PHE A 108 -3.92 18.47 14.24
C PHE A 108 -5.22 18.88 14.95
N GLY A 109 -6.11 17.92 15.20
CA GLY A 109 -7.32 18.15 15.99
C GLY A 109 -7.03 18.51 17.44
N LEU A 110 -6.05 17.85 18.07
CA LEU A 110 -5.59 18.17 19.43
C LEU A 110 -4.96 19.56 19.50
N ALA A 111 -4.15 19.95 18.51
CA ALA A 111 -3.58 21.29 18.42
C ALA A 111 -4.67 22.36 18.31
N LYS A 112 -5.68 22.17 17.43
CA LYS A 112 -6.84 23.07 17.36
C LYS A 112 -7.59 23.15 18.69
N ARG A 113 -7.75 22.03 19.39
CA ARG A 113 -8.40 21.98 20.71
C ARG A 113 -7.59 22.74 21.76
N ALA A 114 -6.27 22.60 21.78
CA ALA A 114 -5.38 23.31 22.69
C ALA A 114 -5.38 24.83 22.44
N LEU A 115 -5.46 25.24 21.16
CA LEU A 115 -5.59 26.63 20.73
C LEU A 115 -7.00 27.23 20.97
N GLY A 116 -7.91 26.51 21.64
CA GLY A 116 -9.26 26.98 21.96
C GLY A 116 -10.22 27.04 20.76
N LYS A 117 -9.78 26.67 19.56
CA LYS A 117 -10.60 26.65 18.34
C LYS A 117 -11.48 25.40 18.31
N ARG A 118 -12.61 25.43 19.02
CA ARG A 118 -13.63 24.37 18.97
C ARG A 118 -14.53 24.60 17.74
N ALA A 119 -14.48 23.66 16.79
CA ALA A 119 -15.33 23.72 15.60
C ALA A 119 -16.83 23.53 15.91
N PHE A 120 -17.14 22.81 17.00
CA PHE A 120 -18.51 22.50 17.44
C PHE A 120 -18.59 22.48 18.96
N ASP A 121 -19.71 22.93 19.51
CA ASP A 121 -19.99 22.82 20.94
C ASP A 121 -20.31 21.36 21.27
N LYS A 122 -19.47 20.76 22.13
CA LYS A 122 -19.60 19.36 22.56
C LYS A 122 -20.46 19.20 23.82
N GLY A 123 -20.91 20.31 24.40
CA GLY A 123 -21.71 20.31 25.63
C GLY A 123 -23.19 20.15 25.33
N PHE A 124 -23.84 19.22 26.03
CA PHE A 124 -25.30 19.08 25.99
C PHE A 124 -25.91 20.08 26.97
N ASN A 125 -26.54 21.14 26.44
CA ASN A 125 -27.28 22.12 27.23
C ASN A 125 -28.72 21.63 27.47
N ARG A 126 -28.98 21.05 28.65
CA ARG A 126 -30.33 20.60 29.04
C ARG A 126 -31.38 21.70 29.16
N GLN A 127 -30.97 22.97 29.19
CA GLN A 127 -31.86 24.12 29.27
C GLN A 127 -32.13 24.75 27.89
N ALA A 128 -31.47 24.29 26.82
CA ALA A 128 -31.71 24.78 25.48
C ALA A 128 -33.03 24.22 24.94
N ALA A 129 -33.97 25.11 24.59
CA ALA A 129 -35.22 24.73 23.94
C ALA A 129 -34.99 24.05 22.58
N THR A 130 -33.95 24.45 21.86
CA THR A 130 -33.53 23.85 20.58
C THR A 130 -32.03 24.03 20.38
N TYR A 131 -31.37 23.09 19.67
CA TYR A 131 -29.97 23.19 19.24
C TYR A 131 -29.82 23.80 17.84
N TRP A 132 -30.92 24.24 17.22
CA TRP A 132 -30.87 24.86 15.91
C TRP A 132 -30.06 26.16 15.98
N ARG A 133 -29.09 26.30 15.07
CA ARG A 133 -28.40 27.56 14.83
C ARG A 133 -29.04 28.22 13.61
N GLU A 134 -29.34 29.51 13.73
CA GLU A 134 -29.79 30.29 12.58
C GLU A 134 -28.72 30.23 11.49
N ALA A 135 -29.13 29.77 10.31
CA ALA A 135 -28.29 29.86 9.13
C ALA A 135 -28.12 31.36 8.80
N ARG A 136 -26.89 31.79 8.49
CA ARG A 136 -26.64 33.17 8.04
C ARG A 136 -27.54 33.47 6.85
N SER A 137 -28.42 34.46 6.98
CA SER A 137 -29.40 34.86 5.96
C SER A 137 -28.80 35.69 4.82
N ASP A 138 -27.50 36.01 4.89
CA ASP A 138 -26.86 36.99 4.00
C ASP A 138 -26.41 36.43 2.65
N ARG A 139 -27.04 35.35 2.16
CA ARG A 139 -26.81 34.86 0.80
C ARG A 139 -27.91 35.38 -0.11
N ASP A 140 -27.56 36.40 -0.88
CA ASP A 140 -28.34 36.87 -2.03
C ASP A 140 -28.83 35.65 -2.85
N PRO A 141 -30.13 35.47 -3.06
CA PRO A 141 -30.68 34.37 -3.84
C PRO A 141 -30.06 34.24 -5.24
N ALA A 142 -29.57 35.34 -5.82
CA ALA A 142 -28.86 35.32 -7.10
C ALA A 142 -27.51 34.56 -7.03
N SER A 143 -26.93 34.41 -5.83
CA SER A 143 -25.70 33.63 -5.60
C SER A 143 -25.89 32.14 -5.84
N TYR A 144 -27.11 31.60 -5.73
CA TYR A 144 -27.38 30.18 -6.02
C TYR A 144 -27.24 29.86 -7.51
N PHE A 145 -27.39 30.86 -8.39
CA PHE A 145 -27.30 30.70 -9.83
C PHE A 145 -25.89 30.89 -10.41
N LYS A 146 -24.92 31.31 -9.60
CA LYS A 146 -23.52 31.56 -10.00
C LYS A 146 -22.58 30.45 -9.52
N GLN A 147 -22.96 29.20 -9.78
CA GLN A 147 -22.25 28.03 -9.23
C GLN A 147 -21.07 27.53 -10.08
N PHE A 148 -20.76 28.21 -11.19
CA PHE A 148 -19.61 27.92 -12.07
C PHE A 148 -18.92 29.21 -12.50
#